data_AF-A0A3M1D0K2-F1
#
_entry.id   AF-A0A3M1D0K2-F1
#
_cell.length_a   1.000
_cell.length_b   1.000
_cell.length_c   1.000
_cell.angle_alpha   90.00
_cell.angle_beta   90.00
_cell.angle_gamma   90.00
#
_symmetry.space_group_name_H-M   'P 1'
#
loop_
_entity.id
_entity.type
_entity.pdbx_description
1 polymer ?
#
loop_
_entity_poly.entity_id
_entity_poly.type
_entity_poly.pdbx_seq_one_letter_code
_entity_poly.pdbx_strand_id
1 'polypeptide(L)'
;MDRVPERLGRWWERLDDQQRRHGAVLAALCALYLVHYLVFCVGQPFFIEDAGISFAYARNLVHGEGLAPFPGGERVEGYSNFTWTLLVAFFYALGVPTWVSAKVMGAVFGVLALPVVYLVTRRALAELLADVGDDEPGRIRSGFALLAPLA
;
A
#
# COMPACT_ATOMS: atom_id res chain seq x y z
N MET A 1 17.56 -29.18 -2.45
CA MET A 1 16.94 -27.88 -2.15
C MET A 1 15.90 -27.62 -3.23
N ASP A 2 14.62 -27.88 -2.95
CA ASP A 2 13.54 -27.69 -3.93
C ASP A 2 13.48 -26.23 -4.42
N ARG A 3 13.26 -26.04 -5.72
CA ARG A 3 13.24 -24.70 -6.32
C ARG A 3 11.97 -23.97 -5.88
N VAL A 4 12.07 -22.66 -5.64
CA VAL A 4 10.92 -21.80 -5.27
C VAL A 4 9.69 -22.01 -6.19
N PRO A 5 9.82 -22.15 -7.53
CA PRO A 5 8.68 -22.41 -8.41
C PRO A 5 7.95 -23.72 -8.10
N GLU A 6 8.66 -24.79 -7.77
CA GLU A 6 8.06 -26.09 -7.44
C GLU A 6 7.27 -26.02 -6.13
N ARG A 7 7.77 -25.25 -5.15
CA ARG A 7 7.06 -25.01 -3.89
C ARG A 7 5.77 -24.23 -4.10
N LEU A 8 5.81 -23.20 -4.94
CA LEU A 8 4.65 -22.39 -5.27
C LEU A 8 3.59 -23.19 -6.04
N GLY A 9 4.01 -24.03 -7.00
CA GLY A 9 3.11 -24.91 -7.73
C GLY A 9 2.36 -25.88 -6.80
N ARG A 10 3.10 -26.59 -5.94
CA ARG A 10 2.50 -27.51 -4.96
C ARG A 10 1.60 -26.81 -3.94
N TRP A 11 1.91 -25.57 -3.57
CA TRP A 11 1.04 -24.78 -2.69
C TRP A 11 -0.26 -24.39 -3.39
N TRP A 12 -0.16 -23.90 -4.63
CA TRP A 12 -1.31 -23.54 -5.45
C TRP A 12 -2.26 -24.71 -5.68
N GLU A 13 -1.71 -25.90 -5.94
CA GLU A 13 -2.46 -27.15 -6.11
C GLU A 13 -3.24 -27.58 -4.85
N ARG A 14 -2.88 -27.08 -3.66
CA ARG A 14 -3.62 -27.36 -2.41
C ARG A 14 -4.79 -26.41 -2.17
N LEU A 15 -4.84 -25.28 -2.85
CA LEU A 15 -5.92 -24.30 -2.69
C LEU A 15 -7.20 -24.82 -3.36
N ASP A 16 -8.34 -24.48 -2.77
CA ASP A 16 -9.65 -24.70 -3.41
C ASP A 16 -9.84 -23.77 -4.63
N ASP A 17 -10.85 -24.05 -5.46
CA ASP A 17 -11.08 -23.28 -6.69
C ASP A 17 -11.41 -21.81 -6.41
N GLN A 18 -12.07 -21.49 -5.30
CA GLN A 18 -12.44 -20.13 -4.93
C GLN A 18 -11.20 -19.33 -4.51
N GLN A 19 -10.33 -19.92 -3.68
CA GLN A 19 -9.05 -19.38 -3.24
C GLN A 19 -8.12 -19.14 -4.43
N ARG A 20 -8.07 -20.07 -5.39
CA ARG A 20 -7.29 -19.90 -6.63
C ARG A 20 -7.81 -18.73 -7.46
N ARG A 21 -9.14 -18.60 -7.62
CA ARG A 21 -9.73 -17.47 -8.35
C ARG A 21 -9.39 -16.14 -7.69
N HIS A 22 -9.58 -16.03 -6.37
CA HIS A 22 -9.25 -14.81 -5.62
C HIS A 22 -7.75 -14.48 -5.72
N GLY A 23 -6.88 -15.48 -5.54
CA GLY A 23 -5.44 -15.31 -5.69
C GLY A 23 -5.03 -14.84 -7.09
N ALA A 24 -5.64 -15.41 -8.14
CA ALA A 24 -5.37 -15.03 -9.53
C ALA A 24 -5.84 -13.60 -9.83
N VAL A 25 -7.03 -13.22 -9.36
CA VAL A 25 -7.55 -11.85 -9.50
C VAL A 25 -6.66 -10.85 -8.77
N LEU A 26 -6.25 -11.13 -7.53
CA LEU A 26 -5.33 -10.27 -6.79
C LEU A 26 -3.98 -10.14 -7.49
N ALA A 27 -3.42 -11.25 -7.99
CA ALA A 27 -2.18 -11.22 -8.74
C ALA A 27 -2.32 -10.36 -10.02
N ALA A 28 -3.44 -10.49 -10.73
CA ALA A 28 -3.73 -9.68 -11.91
C ALA A 28 -3.89 -8.18 -11.56
N LEU A 29 -4.55 -7.83 -10.46
CA LEU A 29 -4.69 -6.45 -9.99
C LEU A 29 -3.34 -5.86 -9.56
N CYS A 30 -2.50 -6.62 -8.86
CA CYS A 30 -1.14 -6.20 -8.53
C CYS A 30 -0.29 -5.99 -9.79
N ALA A 31 -0.40 -6.88 -10.78
CA ALA A 31 0.28 -6.73 -12.05
C ALA A 31 -0.21 -5.49 -12.82
N LEU A 32 -1.53 -5.27 -12.88
CA LEU A 32 -2.13 -4.10 -13.49
C LEU A 32 -1.66 -2.80 -12.82
N TYR A 33 -1.67 -2.77 -11.49
CA TYR A 33 -1.13 -1.64 -10.72
C TYR A 33 0.33 -1.38 -11.05
N LEU A 34 1.17 -2.42 -11.10
CA LEU A 34 2.58 -2.27 -11.43
C LEU A 34 2.79 -1.72 -12.84
N VAL A 35 2.07 -2.26 -13.83
CA VAL A 35 2.14 -1.74 -15.21
C VAL A 35 1.72 -0.27 -15.24
N HIS A 36 0.60 0.08 -14.62
CA HIS A 36 0.14 1.46 -14.51
C HIS A 36 1.21 2.35 -13.85
N TYR A 37 1.79 1.93 -12.72
CA TYR A 37 2.79 2.69 -12.00
C TYR A 37 4.08 2.89 -12.83
N LEU A 38 4.53 1.86 -13.54
CA LEU A 38 5.72 1.95 -14.40
C LEU A 38 5.50 2.93 -15.57
N VAL A 39 4.33 2.88 -16.20
CA VAL A 39 3.97 3.74 -17.34
C VAL A 39 3.75 5.19 -16.90
N PHE A 40 3.01 5.41 -15.83
CA PHE A 40 2.51 6.74 -15.46
C PHE A 40 3.26 7.41 -14.31
N CYS A 41 4.11 6.71 -13.56
CA CYS A 41 4.82 7.30 -12.42
C CYS A 41 6.35 7.26 -12.57
N VAL A 42 6.93 6.13 -12.99
CA VAL A 42 8.40 6.00 -13.05
C VAL A 42 9.01 6.92 -14.12
N GLY A 43 8.46 6.89 -15.34
CA GLY A 43 8.98 7.65 -16.49
C GLY A 43 8.63 9.14 -16.51
N GLN A 44 7.78 9.62 -15.60
CA GLN A 44 7.37 11.03 -15.61
C GLN A 44 8.50 11.95 -15.09
N PRO A 45 8.82 13.03 -15.82
CA PRO A 45 9.84 14.00 -15.43
C PRO A 45 9.32 15.03 -14.41
N PHE A 46 8.02 15.07 -14.16
CA PHE A 46 7.42 15.99 -13.19
C PHE A 46 7.33 15.35 -11.80
N PHE A 47 7.45 16.20 -10.79
CA PHE A 47 7.38 15.82 -9.39
C PHE A 47 6.16 16.47 -8.76
N ILE A 48 5.53 15.76 -7.83
CA ILE A 48 4.53 16.38 -6.97
C ILE A 48 5.28 17.31 -6.02
N GLU A 49 5.01 18.60 -6.17
CA GLU A 49 5.73 19.67 -5.47
C GLU A 49 5.67 19.49 -3.94
N ASP A 50 4.52 19.06 -3.41
CA ASP A 50 4.32 18.75 -1.98
C ASP A 50 5.33 17.73 -1.42
N ALA A 51 5.80 16.77 -2.23
CA ALA A 51 6.80 15.80 -1.78
C ALA A 51 8.16 16.45 -1.47
N GLY A 52 8.42 17.61 -2.08
CA GLY A 52 9.61 18.42 -1.84
C GLY A 52 9.79 18.81 -0.37
N ILE A 53 8.70 19.04 0.35
CA ILE A 53 8.72 19.35 1.80
C ILE A 53 9.35 18.17 2.55
N SER A 54 8.82 16.95 2.36
CA SER A 54 9.36 15.75 3.02
C SER A 54 10.83 15.52 2.66
N PHE A 55 11.22 15.81 1.41
CA PHE A 55 12.61 15.64 0.96
C PHE A 55 13.55 16.66 1.61
N ALA A 56 13.14 17.91 1.77
CA ALA A 56 13.93 18.93 2.44
C ALA A 56 14.19 18.55 3.90
N TYR A 57 13.15 18.18 4.64
CA TYR A 57 13.27 17.74 6.03
C TYR A 57 14.14 16.48 6.15
N ALA A 58 13.96 15.49 5.28
CA ALA A 58 14.77 14.28 5.26
C ALA A 58 16.26 14.57 5.02
N ARG A 59 16.58 15.45 4.06
CA ARG A 59 17.97 15.86 3.78
C ARG A 59 18.58 16.64 4.94
N ASN A 60 17.84 17.57 5.53
CA ASN A 60 18.32 18.38 6.64
C ASN A 60 18.58 17.52 7.88
N LEU A 61 17.70 16.55 8.16
CA LEU A 61 17.92 15.58 9.22
C LEU A 61 19.23 14.80 9.02
N VAL A 62 19.47 14.27 7.82
CA VAL A 62 20.67 13.48 7.51
C VAL A 62 21.96 14.31 7.57
N HIS A 63 21.92 15.58 7.20
CA HIS A 63 23.09 16.48 7.29
C HIS A 63 23.33 17.06 8.69
N GLY A 64 22.49 16.74 9.69
CA GLY A 64 22.66 17.24 11.06
C GLY A 64 22.05 18.62 11.32
N GLU A 65 21.33 19.19 10.36
CA GLU A 65 20.60 20.46 10.50
C GLU A 65 19.32 20.31 11.35
N GLY A 66 18.89 19.06 11.55
CA GLY A 66 17.67 18.71 12.25
C GLY A 66 16.42 18.76 11.35
N LEU A 67 15.25 18.58 11.97
CA LEU A 67 13.96 18.65 11.28
C LEU A 67 13.56 20.12 11.11
N ALA A 68 14.12 20.75 10.09
CA ALA A 68 13.86 22.13 9.70
C ALA A 68 13.58 22.20 8.19
N PRO A 69 12.83 23.21 7.70
CA PRO A 69 12.51 23.34 6.28
C PRO A 69 13.73 23.68 5.41
N PHE A 70 14.73 24.37 5.97
CA PHE A 70 16.01 24.68 5.33
C PHE A 70 17.12 24.74 6.41
N PRO A 71 18.41 24.59 6.02
CA PRO A 71 19.54 24.70 6.95
C PRO A 71 19.53 26.01 7.75
N GLY A 72 19.70 25.93 9.07
CA GLY A 72 19.61 27.09 9.97
C GLY A 72 18.19 27.67 10.16
N GLY A 73 17.16 27.06 9.57
CA GLY A 73 15.76 27.46 9.78
C GLY A 73 15.22 27.06 11.16
N GLU A 74 14.06 27.62 11.51
CA GLU A 74 13.36 27.23 12.74
C GLU A 74 12.93 25.76 12.70
N ARG A 75 13.07 25.07 13.83
CA ARG A 75 12.66 23.67 13.98
C ARG A 75 11.17 23.60 14.24
N VAL A 76 10.40 23.50 13.17
CA VAL A 76 8.93 23.39 13.20
C VAL A 76 8.49 22.12 12.46
N GLU A 77 7.33 21.58 12.83
CA GLU A 77 6.75 20.41 12.17
C GLU A 77 5.97 20.84 10.91
N GLY A 78 6.69 21.10 9.82
CA GLY A 78 6.10 21.48 8.54
C GLY A 78 5.72 20.33 7.60
N TYR A 79 5.88 19.07 8.03
CA TYR A 79 5.60 17.87 7.23
C TYR A 79 4.29 17.19 7.65
N SER A 80 3.57 16.58 6.70
CA SER A 80 2.28 15.94 6.98
C SER A 80 2.38 14.52 7.56
N ASN A 81 3.54 13.87 7.46
CA ASN A 81 3.72 12.49 7.90
C ASN A 81 5.16 12.26 8.40
N PHE A 82 5.32 12.27 9.71
CA PHE A 82 6.60 12.05 10.37
C PHE A 82 7.28 10.73 9.97
N THR A 83 6.52 9.63 10.00
CA THR A 83 7.05 8.30 9.67
C THR A 83 7.54 8.23 8.23
N TRP A 84 6.81 8.83 7.29
CA TRP A 84 7.23 8.92 5.89
C TRP A 84 8.52 9.74 5.75
N THR A 85 8.61 10.91 6.39
CA THR A 85 9.82 11.74 6.38
C THR A 85 11.04 10.98 6.92
N LEU A 86 10.88 10.22 8.01
CA LEU A 86 11.95 9.39 8.56
C LEU A 86 12.36 8.24 7.63
N LEU A 87 11.41 7.58 6.96
CA LEU A 87 11.74 6.53 6.00
C LEU A 87 12.52 7.08 4.80
N VAL A 88 12.12 8.24 4.28
CA VAL A 88 12.87 8.92 3.20
C VAL A 88 14.26 9.33 3.70
N ALA A 89 14.38 9.85 4.92
CA ALA A 89 15.67 10.18 5.53
C ALA A 89 16.57 8.95 5.68
N PHE A 90 16.01 7.82 6.10
CA PHE A 90 16.73 6.55 6.21
C PHE A 90 17.33 6.11 4.88
N PHE A 91 16.54 6.07 3.80
CA PHE A 91 17.07 5.71 2.49
C PHE A 91 18.05 6.74 1.94
N TYR A 92 17.84 8.02 2.23
CA TYR A 92 18.77 9.08 1.86
C TYR A 92 20.12 8.94 2.57
N ALA A 93 20.12 8.55 3.85
CA ALA A 93 21.34 8.23 4.60
C ALA A 93 22.10 7.04 4.00
N LEU A 94 21.41 6.11 3.33
CA LEU A 94 22.00 5.00 2.58
C LEU A 94 22.49 5.39 1.18
N GLY A 95 22.41 6.67 0.81
CA GLY A 95 22.84 7.19 -0.50
C GLY A 95 21.78 7.07 -1.61
N VAL A 96 20.55 6.66 -1.29
CA VAL A 96 19.46 6.61 -2.27
C VAL A 96 18.83 8.01 -2.39
N PRO A 97 18.72 8.58 -3.60
CA PRO A 97 18.07 9.88 -3.74
C PRO A 97 16.63 9.87 -3.20
N THR A 98 16.21 10.96 -2.57
CA THR A 98 14.89 11.06 -1.89
C THR A 98 13.72 10.77 -2.83
N TRP A 99 13.81 11.20 -4.08
CA TRP A 99 12.77 10.93 -5.08
C TRP A 99 12.75 9.46 -5.54
N VAL A 100 13.91 8.81 -5.61
CA VAL A 100 13.98 7.38 -5.97
C VAL A 100 13.38 6.54 -4.87
N SER A 101 13.79 6.78 -3.62
CA SER A 101 13.23 6.08 -2.46
C SER A 101 11.71 6.28 -2.36
N ALA A 102 11.22 7.51 -2.54
CA ALA A 102 9.79 7.80 -2.57
C ALA A 102 9.03 7.01 -3.66
N LYS A 103 9.55 6.97 -4.90
CA LYS A 103 8.91 6.21 -5.99
C LYS A 103 8.93 4.70 -5.72
N VAL A 104 10.07 4.16 -5.29
CA VAL A 104 10.22 2.74 -4.99
C VAL A 104 9.28 2.32 -3.86
N MET A 105 9.27 3.07 -2.75
CA MET A 105 8.39 2.80 -1.63
C MET A 105 6.92 2.94 -2.01
N GLY A 106 6.56 3.95 -2.83
CA GLY A 106 5.21 4.12 -3.34
C GLY A 106 4.74 2.89 -4.13
N ALA A 107 5.58 2.35 -5.01
CA ALA A 107 5.29 1.12 -5.74
C ALA A 107 5.12 -0.08 -4.80
N VAL A 108 6.03 -0.26 -3.84
CA VAL A 108 6.00 -1.37 -2.88
C VAL A 108 4.74 -1.31 -2.02
N PHE A 109 4.44 -0.15 -1.42
CA PHE A 109 3.27 0.02 -0.57
C PHE A 109 1.96 -0.10 -1.35
N GLY A 110 1.91 0.36 -2.60
CA GLY A 110 0.73 0.16 -3.45
C GLY A 110 0.46 -1.31 -3.75
N VAL A 111 1.49 -2.10 -4.09
CA VAL A 111 1.34 -3.55 -4.29
C VAL A 111 0.90 -4.25 -3.01
N LEU A 112 1.48 -3.88 -1.86
CA LEU A 112 1.14 -4.50 -0.57
C LEU A 112 -0.24 -4.09 -0.06
N ALA A 113 -0.72 -2.89 -0.38
CA ALA A 113 -2.03 -2.42 0.06
C ALA A 113 -3.18 -3.24 -0.53
N LEU A 114 -3.06 -3.71 -1.79
CA LEU A 114 -4.11 -4.47 -2.47
C LEU A 114 -4.53 -5.75 -1.72
N PRO A 115 -3.63 -6.71 -1.40
CA PRO A 115 -4.00 -7.89 -0.63
C PRO A 115 -4.46 -7.54 0.79
N VAL A 116 -3.86 -6.53 1.43
CA VAL A 116 -4.27 -6.12 2.79
C VAL A 116 -5.72 -5.62 2.79
N VAL A 117 -6.07 -4.71 1.87
CA VAL A 117 -7.42 -4.17 1.74
C VAL A 117 -8.41 -5.28 1.41
N TYR A 118 -8.06 -6.20 0.52
CA TYR A 118 -8.89 -7.37 0.22
C TYR A 118 -9.16 -8.23 1.47
N LEU A 119 -8.11 -8.57 2.24
CA LEU A 119 -8.25 -9.41 3.42
C LEU A 119 -9.09 -8.74 4.51
N VAL A 120 -8.86 -7.44 4.76
CA VAL A 120 -9.64 -6.65 5.72
C VAL A 120 -11.10 -6.58 5.28
N THR A 121 -11.36 -6.30 4.00
CA THR A 121 -12.72 -6.19 3.47
C THR A 121 -13.45 -7.52 3.52
N ARG A 122 -12.79 -8.62 3.14
CA ARG A 122 -13.35 -9.97 3.21
C ARG A 122 -13.72 -10.36 4.65
N ARG A 123 -12.85 -10.04 5.61
CA ARG A 123 -13.12 -10.29 7.03
C ARG A 123 -14.32 -9.48 7.53
N ALA A 124 -14.33 -8.18 7.27
CA ALA A 124 -15.42 -7.30 7.69
C ALA A 124 -16.77 -7.71 7.05
N LEU A 125 -16.76 -8.13 5.78
CA LEU A 125 -17.96 -8.63 5.10
C LEU A 125 -18.46 -9.94 5.72
N ALA A 126 -17.56 -10.86 6.07
CA ALA A 126 -17.94 -12.11 6.72
C ALA A 126 -18.57 -11.86 8.11
N GLU A 127 -18.01 -10.94 8.90
CA GLU A 127 -18.56 -10.53 10.19
C GLU A 127 -19.95 -9.90 10.02
N LEU A 128 -20.12 -9.02 9.03
CA LEU A 128 -21.41 -8.39 8.72
C LEU A 128 -22.48 -9.39 8.28
N LEU A 129 -22.13 -10.37 7.43
CA LEU A 129 -23.08 -11.37 6.94
C LEU A 129 -23.47 -12.38 8.03
N ALA A 130 -22.58 -12.68 8.98
CA ALA A 130 -22.90 -13.49 10.14
C ALA A 130 -23.93 -12.79 11.05
N ASP A 131 -23.74 -11.50 11.31
CA ASP A 131 -24.66 -10.68 12.11
C ASP A 131 -26.06 -10.58 11.47
N VAL A 132 -26.13 -10.51 10.13
CA VAL A 132 -27.41 -10.53 9.38
C VAL A 132 -28.12 -11.89 9.46
N GLY A 133 -27.37 -12.99 9.60
CA GLY A 133 -27.91 -14.35 9.61
C GLY A 133 -28.52 -14.80 10.93
N ASP A 134 -28.15 -14.16 12.04
CA ASP A 134 -28.64 -14.48 13.39
C ASP A 134 -29.97 -13.76 13.74
N ASP A 135 -30.42 -12.80 12.93
CA ASP A 135 -31.68 -12.06 13.11
C ASP A 135 -32.80 -12.56 12.15
N GLU A 136 -33.76 -13.33 12.69
CA GLU A 136 -35.07 -13.66 12.07
C GLU A 136 -35.99 -12.40 11.93
N PRO A 137 -37.11 -12.48 11.19
CA PRO A 137 -37.56 -11.47 10.24
C PRO A 137 -38.21 -10.28 10.92
N GLY A 138 -37.72 -9.08 10.61
CA GLY A 138 -38.47 -7.88 10.96
C GLY A 138 -37.79 -6.57 10.66
N ARG A 139 -36.46 -6.49 10.63
CA ARG A 139 -35.83 -5.18 10.40
C ARG A 139 -34.33 -5.27 10.10
N ILE A 140 -33.95 -5.10 8.84
CA ILE A 140 -32.61 -4.56 8.55
C ILE A 140 -32.79 -3.29 7.74
N ARG A 141 -32.42 -2.18 8.38
CA ARG A 141 -32.34 -0.85 7.79
C ARG A 141 -31.39 -0.92 6.60
N SER A 142 -31.96 -0.76 5.42
CA SER A 142 -31.29 -0.69 4.12
C SER A 142 -30.21 0.40 4.14
N GLY A 143 -28.95 -0.01 4.33
CA GLY A 143 -27.77 0.82 4.05
C GLY A 143 -26.97 0.32 2.83
N PHE A 144 -26.91 -0.99 2.60
CA PHE A 144 -25.93 -1.57 1.65
C PHE A 144 -26.45 -2.83 0.93
N ALA A 145 -27.64 -2.76 0.32
CA ALA A 145 -28.19 -3.84 -0.52
C ALA A 145 -27.36 -4.16 -1.79
N LEU A 146 -26.23 -3.49 -2.02
CA LEU A 146 -25.42 -3.61 -3.24
C LEU A 146 -24.32 -4.70 -3.20
N LEU A 147 -24.10 -5.38 -2.07
CA LEU A 147 -23.01 -6.38 -1.93
C LEU A 147 -23.49 -7.83 -1.79
N ALA A 148 -24.79 -8.09 -1.92
CA ALA A 148 -25.39 -9.39 -1.65
C ALA A 148 -25.04 -10.54 -2.63
N PRO A 149 -24.66 -10.36 -3.92
CA PRO A 149 -24.50 -11.51 -4.80
C PRO A 149 -23.03 -11.85 -5.07
N LEU A 150 -22.27 -12.24 -4.03
CA LEU A 150 -20.94 -12.87 -4.20
C LEU A 150 -20.62 -13.89 -3.07
N ALA A 151 -21.63 -14.64 -2.62
CA ALA A 151 -21.46 -15.85 -1.81
C ALA A 151 -21.70 -17.10 -2.65
#